data_AF-A0A3D2VFC3-F1
#
_entry.id   AF-A0A3D2VFC3-F1
#
_cell.length_a   1.000
_cell.length_b   1.000
_cell.length_c   1.000
_cell.angle_alpha   90.00
_cell.angle_beta   90.00
_cell.angle_gamma   90.00
#
_symmetry.space_group_name_H-M   'P 1'
#
loop_
_entity.id
_entity.type
_entity.pdbx_description
1 polymer ?
#
loop_
_entity_poly.entity_id
_entity_poly.type
_entity_poly.pdbx_seq_one_letter_code
_entity_poly.pdbx_strand_id
1 'polypeptide(L)' 'SKVKVLGYSEPIPQYPWVMRTDLIASMKKAIRDAFYRLKKGTADGEAVLKPFKADGFQRIDDADYDIIRRIRKNVQGR' A
#
# COMPACT_ATOMS: atom_id res chain seq x y z
N SER A 1 14.78 4.37 26.95
CA SER A 1 14.91 4.29 25.48
C SER A 1 16.19 5.00 25.07
N LYS A 2 17.00 4.42 24.16
CA LYS A 2 18.20 5.08 23.59
C LYS A 2 17.87 5.97 22.38
N VAL A 3 16.59 6.11 22.03
CA VAL A 3 16.13 6.85 20.84
C VAL A 3 15.03 7.84 21.24
N LYS A 4 15.07 9.03 20.63
CA LYS A 4 14.06 10.08 20.74
C LYS A 4 13.58 10.51 19.35
N VAL A 5 12.28 10.54 19.14
CA VAL A 5 11.67 11.06 17.91
C VAL A 5 11.84 12.59 17.88
N LEU A 6 12.31 13.12 16.74
CA LEU A 6 12.51 14.56 16.56
C LEU A 6 11.41 15.22 15.73
N GLY A 7 10.64 14.43 14.98
CA GLY A 7 9.54 14.89 14.16
C GLY A 7 8.99 13.76 13.27
N TYR A 8 7.88 14.06 12.61
CA TYR A 8 7.26 13.21 11.60
C TYR A 8 7.15 14.01 10.30
N SER A 9 7.21 13.32 9.17
CA SER A 9 6.87 13.93 7.88
C SER A 9 5.35 14.08 7.75
N GLU A 10 4.94 14.84 6.74
CA GLU A 10 3.59 14.71 6.20
C GLU A 10 3.30 13.26 5.76
N PRO A 11 2.03 12.81 5.80
CA PRO A 11 1.66 11.48 5.34
C PRO A 11 2.04 11.26 3.87
N ILE A 12 2.52 10.04 3.57
CA ILE A 12 2.76 9.54 2.22
C ILE A 12 1.93 8.27 1.99
N PRO A 13 1.55 7.96 0.75
CA PRO A 13 0.81 6.74 0.44
C PRO A 13 1.60 5.50 0.88
N GLN A 14 0.89 4.50 1.38
CA GLN A 14 1.46 3.21 1.75
C GLN A 14 1.72 2.35 0.51
N TYR A 15 2.67 1.40 0.63
CA TYR A 15 3.15 0.53 -0.45
C TYR A 15 2.02 -0.07 -1.30
N PRO A 16 2.11 0.00 -2.65
CA PRO A 16 1.04 -0.47 -3.50
C PRO A 16 1.24 -1.94 -3.86
N TRP A 17 0.13 -2.66 -4.02
CA TRP A 17 0.13 -3.95 -4.71
C TRP A 17 -0.24 -3.73 -6.17
N VAL A 18 0.71 -4.00 -7.06
CA VAL A 18 0.56 -3.79 -8.50
C VAL A 18 0.32 -5.11 -9.23
N MET A 19 -0.46 -5.04 -10.30
CA MET A 19 -0.75 -6.18 -11.17
C MET A 19 -0.21 -5.89 -12.57
N ARG A 20 0.17 -6.93 -13.32
CA ARG A 20 0.59 -6.73 -14.71
C ARG A 20 -0.54 -6.14 -15.55
N THR A 21 -0.15 -5.29 -16.50
CA THR A 21 -1.07 -4.60 -17.40
C THR A 21 -1.81 -5.55 -18.33
N ASP A 22 -1.20 -6.68 -18.69
CA ASP A 22 -1.72 -7.69 -19.62
C ASP A 22 -2.59 -8.79 -18.98
N LEU A 23 -2.79 -8.77 -17.66
CA LEU A 23 -3.74 -9.68 -17.02
C LEU A 23 -5.18 -9.37 -17.47
N ILE A 24 -5.93 -10.43 -17.79
CA ILE A 24 -7.36 -10.32 -18.17
C ILE A 24 -8.18 -9.66 -17.05
N ALA A 25 -9.21 -8.91 -17.43
CA ALA A 25 -9.99 -8.08 -16.51
C ALA A 25 -10.62 -8.88 -15.36
N SER A 26 -11.12 -10.08 -15.65
CA SER A 26 -11.71 -10.99 -14.65
C SER A 26 -10.68 -11.42 -13.59
N MET A 27 -9.45 -11.73 -14.00
CA MET A 27 -8.36 -12.10 -13.10
C MET A 27 -7.96 -10.93 -12.20
N LYS A 28 -7.81 -9.73 -12.77
CA LYS A 28 -7.52 -8.51 -11.99
C LYS A 28 -8.60 -8.24 -10.94
N LYS A 29 -9.88 -8.49 -11.28
CA LYS A 29 -10.98 -8.36 -10.32
C LYS A 29 -10.89 -9.41 -9.21
N ALA A 30 -10.67 -10.68 -9.55
CA ALA A 30 -10.57 -11.76 -8.58
C ALA A 30 -9.42 -11.52 -7.56
N ILE A 31 -8.26 -11.06 -8.03
CA ILE A 31 -7.12 -10.71 -7.17
C ILE A 31 -7.49 -9.57 -6.21
N ARG A 32 -8.09 -8.48 -6.71
CA ARG A 32 -8.54 -7.38 -5.83
C ARG A 32 -9.53 -7.85 -4.78
N ASP A 33 -10.54 -8.61 -5.20
CA ASP A 33 -11.56 -9.12 -4.29
C ASP A 33 -10.96 -10.04 -3.21
N ALA A 34 -9.96 -10.85 -3.55
CA ALA A 34 -9.25 -11.69 -2.58
C ALA A 34 -8.53 -10.84 -1.52
N PHE A 35 -7.79 -9.81 -1.95
CA PHE A 35 -7.09 -8.91 -1.02
C PHE A 35 -8.06 -8.10 -0.16
N TYR A 36 -9.16 -7.60 -0.73
CA TYR A 36 -10.13 -6.78 0.01
C TYR A 36 -10.93 -7.57 1.05
N ARG A 37 -11.08 -8.89 0.87
CA ARG A 37 -11.74 -9.79 1.84
C ARG A 37 -10.89 -10.07 3.06
N LEU A 38 -9.57 -9.88 3.01
CA LEU A 38 -8.70 -10.01 4.17
C LEU A 38 -9.01 -8.87 5.14
N LYS A 39 -9.68 -9.21 6.25
CA LYS A 39 -10.08 -8.28 7.31
C LYS A 39 -9.54 -8.76 8.65
N LYS A 40 -9.08 -7.82 9.45
CA LYS A 40 -8.77 -8.05 10.87
C LYS A 40 -9.94 -8.74 11.58
N GLY A 41 -9.64 -9.69 12.45
CA GLY A 41 -10.64 -10.52 13.13
C GLY A 41 -11.14 -11.73 12.34
N THR A 42 -10.72 -11.92 11.08
CA THR A 42 -10.94 -13.18 10.34
C THR A 42 -9.70 -14.07 10.43
N ALA A 43 -9.84 -15.39 10.38
CA ALA A 43 -8.70 -16.30 10.46
C ALA A 43 -7.65 -16.02 9.36
N ASP A 44 -8.09 -15.89 8.11
CA ASP A 44 -7.22 -15.59 6.97
C ASP A 44 -6.62 -14.17 7.07
N GLY A 45 -7.42 -13.20 7.53
CA GLY A 45 -6.95 -11.83 7.73
C GLY A 45 -5.88 -11.74 8.80
N GLU A 46 -6.04 -12.41 9.95
CA GLU A 46 -5.02 -12.42 11.01
C GLU A 46 -3.73 -13.12 10.55
N ALA A 47 -3.84 -14.22 9.81
CA ALA A 47 -2.69 -14.94 9.26
C ALA A 47 -1.88 -14.09 8.28
N VAL A 48 -2.56 -13.30 7.44
CA VAL A 48 -1.90 -12.49 6.41
C VAL A 48 -1.52 -11.10 6.90
N LEU A 49 -2.39 -10.38 7.62
CA LEU A 49 -2.23 -8.94 7.91
C LEU A 49 -1.32 -8.65 9.11
N LYS A 50 -1.19 -9.59 10.06
CA LYS A 50 -0.39 -9.38 11.28
C LYS A 50 1.08 -9.05 11.00
N PRO A 51 1.80 -9.75 10.09
CA PRO A 51 3.14 -9.36 9.67
C PRO A 51 3.23 -7.96 9.05
N PHE A 52 2.19 -7.52 8.31
CA PHE A 52 2.15 -6.18 7.72
C PHE A 52 1.82 -5.08 8.72
N LYS A 53 1.37 -5.43 9.95
CA LYS A 53 0.79 -4.49 10.92
C LYS A 53 -0.31 -3.63 10.26
N ALA A 54 -1.10 -4.25 9.39
CA ALA A 54 -2.14 -3.61 8.61
C ALA A 54 -3.53 -4.05 9.07
N ASP A 55 -4.53 -3.20 8.84
CA ASP A 55 -5.94 -3.56 9.10
C ASP A 55 -6.63 -4.17 7.86
N GLY A 56 -6.02 -4.04 6.68
CA GLY A 56 -6.50 -4.62 5.43
C GLY A 56 -5.87 -3.99 4.19
N PHE A 57 -6.34 -4.41 3.02
CA PHE A 57 -6.00 -3.82 1.74
C PHE A 57 -7.13 -2.93 1.22
N GLN A 58 -6.77 -1.83 0.55
CA GLN A 58 -7.71 -0.88 -0.02
C GLN A 58 -7.34 -0.54 -1.47
N ARG A 59 -8.31 0.06 -2.18
CA ARG A 59 -8.08 0.58 -3.51
C ARG A 59 -7.11 1.76 -3.43
N ILE A 60 -6.16 1.77 -4.35
CA ILE A 60 -5.29 2.90 -4.63
C ILE A 60 -5.28 3.11 -6.14
N ASP A 61 -5.32 4.36 -6.57
CA ASP A 61 -5.24 4.76 -7.96
C ASP A 61 -3.82 5.29 -8.27
N ASP A 62 -3.46 5.35 -9.55
CA ASP A 62 -2.13 5.79 -9.96
C ASP A 62 -1.80 7.22 -9.49
N ALA A 63 -2.79 8.10 -9.48
CA ALA A 63 -2.64 9.50 -9.08
C ALA A 63 -2.33 9.67 -7.58
N ASP A 64 -2.69 8.70 -6.73
CA ASP A 64 -2.36 8.73 -5.30
C ASP A 64 -0.84 8.74 -5.06
N TYR A 65 -0.06 8.29 -6.05
CA TYR A 65 1.39 8.28 -6.04
C TYR A 65 2.06 9.55 -6.59
N ASP A 66 1.28 10.57 -7.01
CA ASP A 66 1.85 11.80 -7.55
C ASP A 66 2.72 12.56 -6.55
N ILE A 67 2.40 12.48 -5.25
CA ILE A 67 3.25 13.04 -4.18
C ILE A 67 4.65 12.41 -4.19
N ILE A 68 4.76 11.09 -4.36
CA ILE A 68 6.04 10.38 -4.43
C ILE A 68 6.81 10.81 -5.68
N ARG A 69 6.12 10.94 -6.82
CA ARG A 69 6.74 11.41 -8.08
C ARG A 69 7.28 12.83 -7.95
N ARG A 70 6.54 13.70 -7.27
CA ARG A 70 6.97 15.09 -6.98
C ARG A 70 8.17 15.12 -6.05
N ILE A 71 8.15 14.34 -4.96
CA ILE A 71 9.30 14.21 -4.06
C ILE A 71 10.54 13.76 -4.85
N ARG A 72 10.43 12.70 -5.66
CA ARG A 72 11.53 12.22 -6.50
C ARG A 72 12.10 13.32 -7.39
N LYS A 73 11.25 14.09 -8.08
CA LYS A 73 11.68 15.21 -8.94
C LYS A 73 12.43 16.30 -8.17
N ASN A 74 12.03 16.56 -6.93
CA ASN A 74 12.63 17.60 -6.10
C ASN A 74 13.96 17.17 -5.43
N VAL A 75 14.20 15.86 -5.28
CA VAL A 75 15.42 15.32 -4.65
C VAL A 75 16.41 14.74 -5.64
N GLN A 76 16.02 14.50 -6.89
CA GLN A 76 16.97 14.24 -7.96
C GLN A 76 17.79 15.51 -8.16
N GLY A 77 19.05 15.47 -7.72
CA GLY A 77 20.03 16.51 -8.04
C GLY A 77 20.07 16.75 -9.55
N ARG A 78 20.36 17.99 -9.94
CA ARG A 78 20.68 18.32 -11.34
C ARG A 78 21.83 17.46 -11.85
#